data_AF-A0A2I0NGZ6-F1
#
_entry.id   AF-A0A2I0NGZ6-F1
#
_cell.length_a   1.000
_cell.length_b   1.000
_cell.length_c   1.000
_cell.angle_alpha   90.00
_cell.angle_beta   90.00
_cell.angle_gamma   90.00
#
_symmetry.space_group_name_H-M   'P 1'
#
loop_
_entity.id
_entity.type
_entity.pdbx_description
1 polymer ?
#
loop_
_entity_poly.entity_id
_entity_poly.type
_entity_poly.pdbx_seq_one_letter_code
_entity_poly.pdbx_strand_id
1 'polypeptide(L)'
;MTGIVKICLVLSLFFIIPAVSGADETGKVLLDGTTVHITSGDSYLLYQMYLLSVKSVSPDGSIWLQLTLNDENVKSAIVGAGDFFIYNKTNKTILSARVDNVYAGASEQSLVSLSPVYQYLDPDLPLPVQTEIGQGRNGSRDNGSTPPGINTPRETLIWIVGIVLVITLFYTLRKLW
;
A
#
# COMPACT_ATOMS: atom_id res chain seq x y z
N MET A 1 -16.52 17.34 55.97
CA MET A 1 -16.40 17.46 54.50
C MET A 1 -15.53 16.32 54.03
N THR A 2 -16.18 15.24 53.63
CA THR A 2 -15.67 13.87 53.64
C THR A 2 -15.93 13.29 52.26
N GLY A 3 -15.31 13.87 51.23
CA GLY A 3 -15.73 13.61 49.84
C GLY A 3 -14.68 13.75 48.75
N ILE A 4 -13.41 14.05 49.09
CA ILE A 4 -12.37 14.28 48.07
C ILE A 4 -11.31 13.17 48.05
N VAL A 5 -11.18 12.37 49.12
CA VAL A 5 -10.13 11.34 49.24
C VAL A 5 -10.53 9.98 48.65
N LYS A 6 -11.81 9.77 48.29
CA LYS A 6 -12.30 8.48 47.76
C LYS A 6 -12.26 8.31 46.24
N ILE A 7 -11.86 9.32 45.48
CA ILE A 7 -11.81 9.25 44.00
C ILE A 7 -10.42 8.83 43.47
N CYS A 8 -9.42 8.67 44.33
CA CYS A 8 -8.06 8.27 43.91
C CYS A 8 -7.76 6.76 43.94
N LEU A 9 -8.64 5.90 44.48
CA LEU A 9 -8.27 4.49 44.72
C LEU A 9 -8.97 3.46 43.81
N VAL A 10 -9.92 3.85 42.96
CA VAL A 10 -10.70 2.91 42.12
C VAL A 10 -10.40 3.02 40.62
N LEU A 11 -9.40 3.83 40.22
CA LEU A 11 -9.01 3.99 38.81
C LEU A 11 -7.57 3.53 38.51
N SER A 12 -7.03 2.61 39.30
CA SER A 12 -5.65 2.09 39.12
C SER A 12 -5.59 0.64 38.62
N LEU A 13 -6.70 0.04 38.17
CA LEU A 13 -6.72 -1.38 37.78
C LEU A 13 -7.31 -1.68 36.40
N PHE A 14 -7.21 -0.75 35.46
CA PHE A 14 -7.51 -1.04 34.06
C PHE A 14 -6.34 -0.63 33.16
N PHE A 15 -5.94 -1.59 32.34
CA PHE A 15 -4.94 -1.52 31.27
C PHE A 15 -3.47 -1.69 31.66
N ILE A 16 -3.16 -2.85 32.25
CA ILE A 16 -2.01 -3.60 31.72
C ILE A 16 -2.48 -4.20 30.39
N ILE A 17 -2.35 -3.45 29.29
CA ILE A 17 -2.34 -4.06 27.97
C ILE A 17 -0.97 -4.74 27.91
N PRO A 18 -0.87 -6.08 27.85
CA PRO A 18 0.35 -6.64 27.29
C PRO A 18 0.40 -6.08 25.87
N ALA A 19 1.34 -5.17 25.61
CA ALA A 19 1.72 -4.84 24.26
C ALA A 19 2.25 -6.16 23.68
N VAL A 20 1.34 -6.96 23.11
CA VAL A 20 1.69 -7.90 22.08
C VAL A 20 2.17 -7.01 20.95
N SER A 21 3.47 -6.71 20.97
CA SER A 21 4.17 -6.39 19.75
C SER A 21 4.28 -7.70 18.98
N GLY A 22 3.13 -8.19 18.50
CA GLY A 22 3.15 -8.90 17.24
C GLY A 22 3.64 -7.85 16.27
N ALA A 23 4.95 -7.89 15.98
CA ALA A 23 5.45 -7.21 14.80
C ALA A 23 4.57 -7.72 13.67
N ASP A 24 3.74 -6.83 13.15
CA ASP A 24 2.86 -7.10 12.03
C ASP A 24 3.75 -7.63 10.92
N GLU A 25 3.70 -8.93 10.71
CA GLU A 25 4.50 -9.64 9.72
C GLU A 25 3.93 -9.43 8.32
N THR A 26 3.26 -8.28 8.09
CA THR A 26 3.23 -7.59 6.81
C THR A 26 4.62 -7.66 6.20
N GLY A 27 4.77 -8.60 5.27
CA GLY A 27 6.01 -8.83 4.55
C GLY A 27 6.47 -7.52 3.93
N LYS A 28 7.79 -7.31 3.88
CA LYS A 28 8.38 -6.12 3.29
C LYS A 28 7.76 -5.87 1.90
N VAL A 29 7.12 -4.72 1.73
CA VAL A 29 6.50 -4.32 0.47
C VAL A 29 7.60 -3.94 -0.53
N LEU A 30 7.52 -4.49 -1.75
CA LEU A 30 8.42 -4.22 -2.87
C LEU A 30 7.78 -3.31 -3.93
N LEU A 31 6.47 -3.49 -4.17
CA LEU A 31 5.65 -2.56 -4.95
C LEU A 31 4.43 -2.19 -4.12
N ASP A 32 4.17 -0.89 -4.01
CA ASP A 32 3.14 -0.33 -3.14
C ASP A 32 2.12 0.46 -3.97
N GLY A 33 1.07 -0.22 -4.43
CA GLY A 33 -0.04 0.41 -5.15
C GLY A 33 0.32 0.95 -6.53
N THR A 34 1.36 0.42 -7.18
CA THR A 34 1.84 0.87 -8.49
C THR A 34 0.83 0.58 -9.59
N THR A 35 0.77 1.45 -10.62
CA THR A 35 0.04 1.18 -11.86
C THR A 35 0.98 0.60 -12.92
N VAL A 36 0.56 -0.48 -13.57
CA VAL A 36 1.34 -1.17 -14.61
C VAL A 36 0.48 -1.30 -15.87
N HIS A 37 1.05 -0.99 -17.03
CA HIS A 37 0.40 -1.19 -18.32
C HIS A 37 1.14 -2.26 -19.11
N ILE A 38 0.41 -3.27 -19.59
CA ILE A 38 0.99 -4.41 -20.32
C ILE A 38 0.15 -4.63 -21.58
N THR A 39 0.80 -4.65 -22.74
CA THR A 39 0.14 -5.02 -24.00
C THR A 39 -0.13 -6.53 -24.03
N SER A 40 -1.23 -6.96 -24.63
CA SER A 40 -1.48 -8.37 -24.89
C SER A 40 -0.34 -9.00 -25.71
N GLY A 41 0.24 -10.09 -25.20
CA GLY A 41 1.43 -10.74 -25.72
C GLY A 41 2.72 -10.37 -24.97
N ASP A 42 2.73 -9.27 -24.23
CA ASP A 42 3.90 -8.76 -23.51
C ASP A 42 3.89 -9.16 -22.02
N SER A 43 4.95 -8.74 -21.33
CA SER A 43 5.18 -9.04 -19.93
C SER A 43 5.83 -7.88 -19.17
N TYR A 44 5.67 -7.88 -17.86
CA TYR A 44 6.25 -6.93 -16.93
C TYR A 44 7.12 -7.64 -15.91
N LEU A 45 8.39 -7.23 -15.82
CA LEU A 45 9.35 -7.79 -14.87
C LEU A 45 9.11 -7.20 -13.48
N LEU A 46 8.79 -8.08 -12.53
CA LEU A 46 8.62 -7.78 -11.12
C LEU A 46 9.93 -8.08 -10.36
N TYR A 47 9.99 -7.68 -9.09
CA TYR A 47 11.13 -8.01 -8.24
C TYR A 47 11.28 -9.52 -8.04
N GLN A 48 12.50 -9.96 -7.71
CA GLN A 48 12.84 -11.38 -7.45
C GLN A 48 12.53 -12.29 -8.64
N MET A 49 12.71 -11.76 -9.86
CA MET A 49 12.56 -12.49 -11.13
C MET A 49 11.16 -13.05 -11.42
N TYR A 50 10.15 -12.53 -10.74
CA TYR A 50 8.77 -12.76 -11.16
C TYR A 50 8.49 -12.03 -12.47
N LEU A 51 7.77 -12.67 -13.38
CA LEU A 51 7.37 -12.07 -14.65
C LEU A 51 5.86 -12.21 -14.81
N LEU A 52 5.16 -11.08 -14.87
CA LEU A 52 3.71 -11.04 -15.08
C LEU A 52 3.42 -10.78 -16.55
N SER A 53 2.76 -11.72 -17.22
CA SER A 53 2.41 -11.66 -18.64
C SER A 53 0.92 -11.48 -18.85
N VAL A 54 0.55 -10.68 -19.85
CA VAL A 54 -0.80 -10.69 -20.44
C VAL A 54 -0.74 -11.62 -21.64
N LYS A 55 -1.26 -12.84 -21.52
CA LYS A 55 -1.22 -13.81 -22.62
C LYS A 55 -2.17 -13.44 -23.76
N SER A 56 -3.39 -13.03 -23.41
CA SER A 56 -4.39 -12.61 -24.37
C SER A 56 -5.49 -11.81 -23.68
N VAL A 57 -6.24 -11.06 -24.48
CA VAL A 57 -7.51 -10.44 -24.10
C VAL A 57 -8.58 -11.04 -24.99
N SER A 58 -9.65 -11.56 -24.38
CA SER A 58 -10.78 -12.13 -25.10
C SER A 58 -11.75 -11.04 -25.56
N PRO A 59 -12.58 -11.29 -26.60
CA PRO A 59 -13.53 -10.30 -27.12
C PRO A 59 -14.58 -9.81 -26.11
N ASP A 60 -14.84 -10.58 -25.05
CA ASP A 60 -15.72 -10.24 -23.93
C ASP A 60 -15.04 -9.33 -22.89
N GLY A 61 -13.75 -9.02 -23.07
CA GLY A 61 -12.94 -8.21 -22.16
C GLY A 61 -12.23 -9.03 -21.07
N SER A 62 -12.35 -10.36 -21.06
CA SER A 62 -11.64 -11.22 -20.11
C SER A 62 -10.14 -11.27 -20.43
N ILE A 63 -9.28 -11.24 -19.41
CA ILE A 63 -7.82 -11.16 -19.57
C ILE A 63 -7.18 -12.44 -19.05
N TRP A 64 -6.37 -13.10 -19.88
CA TRP A 64 -5.53 -14.19 -19.44
C TRP A 64 -4.20 -13.64 -18.89
N LEU A 65 -4.06 -13.68 -17.56
CA LEU A 65 -2.83 -13.35 -16.86
C LEU A 65 -2.04 -14.61 -16.48
N GLN A 66 -0.72 -14.52 -16.61
CA GLN A 66 0.20 -15.58 -16.22
C GLN A 66 1.36 -14.99 -15.42
N LEU A 67 1.69 -15.61 -14.29
CA LEU A 67 2.87 -15.31 -13.50
C LEU A 67 3.87 -16.45 -13.65
N THR A 68 5.10 -16.11 -14.01
CA THR A 68 6.23 -17.06 -14.01
C THR A 68 7.31 -16.64 -13.02
N LEU A 69 8.08 -17.62 -12.57
CA LEU A 69 9.29 -17.45 -11.79
C LEU A 69 10.36 -18.34 -12.43
N ASN A 70 11.47 -17.74 -12.88
CA ASN A 70 12.53 -18.48 -13.59
C ASN A 70 11.97 -19.36 -14.73
N ASP A 71 11.10 -18.78 -15.56
CA ASP A 71 10.39 -19.41 -16.68
C ASP A 71 9.38 -20.52 -16.32
N GLU A 72 9.24 -20.89 -15.05
CA GLU A 72 8.21 -21.83 -14.59
C GLU A 72 6.88 -21.11 -14.32
N ASN A 73 5.77 -21.70 -14.78
CA ASN A 73 4.43 -21.18 -14.49
C ASN A 73 4.07 -21.45 -13.02
N VAL A 74 4.00 -20.38 -12.22
CA VAL A 74 3.59 -20.47 -10.81
C VAL A 74 2.12 -20.12 -10.60
N LYS A 75 1.52 -19.36 -11.51
CA LYS A 75 0.08 -19.08 -11.53
C LYS A 75 -0.40 -18.68 -12.92
N SER A 76 -1.61 -19.10 -13.26
CA SER A 76 -2.32 -18.72 -14.49
C SER A 76 -3.80 -18.56 -14.19
N ALA A 77 -4.44 -17.51 -14.69
CA ALA A 77 -5.88 -17.29 -14.51
C ALA A 77 -6.45 -16.37 -15.60
N ILE A 78 -7.73 -16.56 -15.89
CA ILE A 78 -8.55 -15.61 -16.65
C ILE A 78 -9.28 -14.73 -15.64
N VAL A 79 -9.14 -13.42 -15.75
CA VAL A 79 -9.70 -12.43 -14.82
C VAL A 79 -10.48 -11.36 -15.60
N GLY A 80 -11.57 -10.86 -15.02
CA GLY A 80 -12.34 -9.75 -15.57
C GLY A 80 -11.78 -8.39 -15.15
N ALA A 81 -12.28 -7.33 -15.80
CA ALA A 81 -12.06 -5.97 -15.32
C ALA A 81 -12.68 -5.78 -13.93
N GLY A 82 -11.92 -5.16 -13.03
CA GLY A 82 -12.27 -4.96 -11.62
C GLY A 82 -11.81 -6.06 -10.67
N ASP A 83 -11.49 -7.25 -11.19
CA ASP A 83 -11.06 -8.40 -10.40
C ASP A 83 -9.57 -8.39 -10.07
N PHE A 84 -9.18 -9.22 -9.09
CA PHE A 84 -7.81 -9.36 -8.64
C PHE A 84 -7.18 -10.67 -9.10
N PHE A 85 -5.96 -10.55 -9.62
CA PHE A 85 -5.02 -11.66 -9.77
C PHE A 85 -4.10 -11.71 -8.53
N ILE A 86 -4.32 -12.70 -7.67
CA ILE A 86 -3.61 -12.83 -6.38
C ILE A 86 -2.77 -14.11 -6.36
N TYR A 87 -1.46 -14.00 -6.18
CA TYR A 87 -0.59 -15.16 -5.96
C TYR A 87 -0.19 -15.25 -4.49
N ASN A 88 -0.51 -16.39 -3.87
CA ASN A 88 -0.15 -16.71 -2.50
C ASN A 88 0.86 -17.86 -2.49
N LYS A 89 1.86 -17.75 -1.63
CA LYS A 89 2.88 -18.77 -1.41
C LYS A 89 3.12 -18.89 0.09
N THR A 90 3.13 -20.12 0.61
CA THR A 90 3.37 -20.39 2.04
C THR A 90 2.49 -19.53 2.97
N ASN A 91 1.19 -19.42 2.67
CA ASN A 91 0.19 -18.61 3.39
C ASN A 91 0.46 -17.09 3.41
N LYS A 92 1.36 -16.57 2.57
CA LYS A 92 1.59 -15.14 2.38
C LYS A 92 1.25 -14.74 0.95
N THR A 93 0.67 -13.56 0.78
CA THR A 93 0.48 -12.97 -0.55
C THR A 93 1.80 -12.43 -1.06
N ILE A 94 2.20 -12.86 -2.25
CA ILE A 94 3.43 -12.39 -2.90
C ILE A 94 3.11 -11.34 -3.96
N LEU A 95 1.99 -11.51 -4.68
CA LEU A 95 1.52 -10.56 -5.69
C LEU A 95 0.00 -10.39 -5.57
N SER A 96 -0.45 -9.15 -5.67
CA SER A 96 -1.87 -8.80 -5.84
C SER A 96 -1.95 -7.71 -6.92
N ALA A 97 -2.61 -8.00 -8.03
CA ALA A 97 -2.79 -7.06 -9.13
C ALA A 97 -4.26 -6.99 -9.50
N ARG A 98 -4.86 -5.80 -9.43
CA ARG A 98 -6.22 -5.57 -9.90
C ARG A 98 -6.19 -5.21 -11.39
N VAL A 99 -7.05 -5.83 -12.18
CA VAL A 99 -7.33 -5.34 -13.52
C VAL A 99 -8.20 -4.10 -13.41
N ASP A 100 -7.68 -2.96 -13.83
CA ASP A 100 -8.42 -1.71 -13.79
C ASP A 100 -9.22 -1.50 -15.08
N ASN A 101 -8.54 -1.57 -16.22
CA ASN A 101 -9.17 -1.33 -17.52
C ASN A 101 -8.44 -2.06 -18.65
N VAL A 102 -9.14 -2.25 -19.77
CA VAL A 102 -8.58 -2.78 -21.01
C VAL A 102 -8.87 -1.77 -22.13
N TYR A 103 -7.82 -1.29 -22.77
CA TYR A 103 -7.92 -0.38 -23.91
C TYR A 103 -7.75 -1.18 -25.20
N ALA A 104 -8.83 -1.29 -25.97
CA ALA A 104 -8.77 -1.89 -27.30
C ALA A 104 -7.90 -1.04 -28.23
N GLY A 105 -6.89 -1.65 -28.83
CA GLY A 105 -6.09 -1.03 -29.89
C GLY A 105 -6.79 -1.11 -31.25
N ALA A 106 -6.19 -0.47 -32.25
CA ALA A 106 -6.67 -0.54 -33.64
C ALA A 106 -6.45 -1.92 -34.31
N SER A 107 -5.70 -2.80 -33.67
CA SER A 107 -5.38 -4.17 -34.11
C SER A 107 -5.75 -5.18 -33.01
N GLU A 108 -5.36 -6.45 -33.18
CA GLU A 108 -5.52 -7.52 -32.18
C GLU A 108 -4.75 -7.27 -30.85
N GLN A 109 -4.06 -6.13 -30.72
CA GLN A 109 -3.32 -5.77 -29.51
C GLN A 109 -4.18 -4.88 -28.61
N SER A 110 -4.34 -5.31 -27.36
CA SER A 110 -5.02 -4.54 -26.31
C SER A 110 -4.03 -4.15 -25.22
N LEU A 111 -4.16 -2.94 -24.69
CA LEU A 111 -3.38 -2.49 -23.54
C LEU A 111 -4.17 -2.75 -22.25
N VAL A 112 -3.63 -3.56 -21.36
CA VAL A 112 -4.23 -3.84 -20.05
C VAL A 112 -3.61 -2.93 -19.00
N SER A 113 -4.46 -2.20 -18.28
CA SER A 113 -4.08 -1.41 -17.10
C SER A 113 -4.33 -2.22 -15.84
N LEU A 114 -3.27 -2.41 -15.05
CA LEU A 114 -3.32 -3.05 -13.75
C LEU A 114 -3.12 -1.98 -12.68
N SER A 115 -4.12 -1.77 -11.83
CA SER A 115 -4.05 -0.81 -10.74
C SER A 115 -5.10 -1.11 -9.65
N PRO A 116 -4.70 -1.17 -8.37
CA PRO A 116 -3.32 -1.15 -7.87
C PRO A 116 -2.59 -2.50 -8.04
N VAL A 117 -1.25 -2.45 -8.15
CA VAL A 117 -0.37 -3.62 -8.08
C VAL A 117 0.48 -3.56 -6.81
N TYR A 118 0.38 -4.61 -6.00
CA TYR A 118 1.19 -4.81 -4.80
C TYR A 118 2.07 -6.04 -4.96
N GLN A 119 3.34 -5.90 -4.60
CA GLN A 119 4.27 -7.02 -4.50
C GLN A 119 4.91 -7.02 -3.11
N TYR A 120 5.00 -8.20 -2.51
CA TYR A 120 5.64 -8.41 -1.22
C TYR A 120 6.89 -9.28 -1.39
N LEU A 121 7.84 -9.12 -0.47
CA LEU A 121 9.07 -9.91 -0.41
C LEU A 121 8.73 -11.40 -0.28
N ASP A 122 9.36 -12.23 -1.11
CA ASP A 122 9.27 -13.68 -0.99
C ASP A 122 10.48 -14.14 -0.18
N PRO A 123 10.31 -14.65 1.05
CA PRO A 123 11.43 -15.02 1.90
C PRO A 123 12.27 -16.19 1.36
N ASP A 124 11.73 -16.97 0.41
CA ASP A 124 12.44 -18.10 -0.18
C ASP A 124 13.36 -17.68 -1.34
N LEU A 125 13.32 -16.41 -1.75
CA LEU A 125 14.09 -15.87 -2.86
C LEU A 125 15.18 -14.91 -2.37
N PRO A 126 16.27 -14.74 -3.15
CA PRO A 126 17.29 -13.76 -2.82
C PRO A 126 16.69 -12.36 -2.68
N LEU A 127 17.19 -11.60 -1.70
CA LEU A 127 16.80 -10.21 -1.54
C LEU A 127 17.01 -9.45 -2.86
N PRO A 128 16.06 -8.58 -3.25
CA PRO A 128 16.25 -7.73 -4.41
C PRO A 128 17.54 -6.92 -4.26
N VAL A 129 18.38 -6.94 -5.28
CA VAL A 129 19.49 -5.99 -5.39
C VAL A 129 18.87 -4.59 -5.37
N GLN A 130 19.47 -3.64 -4.64
CA GLN A 130 18.98 -2.25 -4.53
C GLN A 130 19.02 -1.47 -5.85
N THR A 131 19.11 -2.14 -6.99
CA THR A 131 18.78 -1.54 -8.27
C THR A 131 17.30 -1.27 -8.24
N GLU A 132 16.93 -0.02 -7.98
CA GLU A 132 15.62 0.49 -8.33
C GLU A 132 15.36 0.04 -9.78
N ILE A 133 14.39 -0.86 -9.98
CA ILE A 133 13.84 -1.06 -11.32
C ILE A 133 13.29 0.32 -11.64
N GLY A 134 13.98 1.03 -12.55
CA GLY A 134 13.77 2.46 -12.79
C GLY A 134 12.39 2.75 -13.32
N GLN A 135 11.39 2.76 -12.44
CA GLN A 135 10.20 3.56 -12.61
C GLN A 135 10.63 4.98 -12.28
N GLY A 136 10.86 5.75 -13.33
CA GLY A 136 11.39 7.11 -13.26
C GLY A 136 10.64 7.97 -12.25
N ARG A 137 11.17 8.04 -11.04
CA ARG A 137 10.99 9.16 -10.14
C ARG A 137 12.00 10.22 -10.59
N ASN A 138 11.74 10.84 -11.73
CA ASN A 138 12.51 12.00 -12.17
C ASN A 138 12.15 13.18 -11.27
N GLY A 139 12.82 13.25 -10.12
CA GLY A 139 12.93 14.44 -9.32
C GLY A 139 13.97 15.39 -9.94
N SER A 140 13.56 16.65 -10.05
CA SER A 140 14.37 17.86 -10.28
C SER A 140 14.84 18.12 -11.72
N ARG A 141 13.96 18.83 -12.45
CA ARG A 141 14.36 20.13 -12.98
C ARG A 141 13.45 21.17 -12.34
N ASP A 142 14.05 21.99 -11.50
CA ASP A 142 13.42 23.11 -10.84
C ASP A 142 12.97 24.14 -11.89
N ASN A 143 11.69 24.50 -11.85
CA ASN A 143 11.27 25.89 -12.00
C ASN A 143 9.85 26.04 -11.43
N GLY A 144 9.74 26.98 -10.50
CA GLY A 144 8.71 26.99 -9.47
C GLY A 144 7.29 27.35 -9.92
N SER A 145 6.34 26.85 -9.14
CA SER A 145 5.36 27.63 -8.36
C SER A 145 4.60 26.66 -7.43
N THR A 146 4.60 26.93 -6.13
CA THR A 146 4.21 26.07 -4.99
C THR A 146 2.66 25.98 -4.75
N PRO A 147 2.11 25.26 -3.73
CA PRO A 147 1.32 24.01 -3.82
C PRO A 147 -0.09 24.17 -3.16
N PRO A 148 -0.89 23.12 -2.74
CA PRO A 148 -0.53 22.09 -1.76
C PRO A 148 -1.02 20.65 -2.06
N GLY A 149 -0.24 19.67 -1.61
CA GLY A 149 -0.72 18.34 -1.28
C GLY A 149 -1.27 18.32 0.14
N ILE A 150 -2.42 17.65 0.33
CA ILE A 150 -2.97 17.34 1.64
C ILE A 150 -2.60 15.89 1.95
N ASN A 151 -1.52 15.70 2.70
CA ASN A 151 -1.23 14.48 3.42
C ASN A 151 -1.23 14.84 4.91
N THR A 152 -2.23 14.40 5.67
CA THR A 152 -2.21 14.49 7.15
C THR A 152 -2.72 13.20 7.76
N PRO A 153 -1.88 12.52 8.56
CA PRO A 153 -2.30 12.24 9.93
C PRO A 153 -1.15 12.27 10.95
N ARG A 154 -0.28 13.29 10.92
CA ARG A 154 0.69 13.53 12.03
C ARG A 154 0.75 14.98 12.51
N GLU A 155 0.39 15.97 11.70
CA GLU A 155 0.42 17.39 12.12
C GLU A 155 -0.81 17.83 12.92
N THR A 156 -1.99 17.24 12.70
CA THR A 156 -3.22 17.58 13.43
C THR A 156 -3.08 17.37 14.94
N LEU A 157 -2.30 16.39 15.36
CA LEU A 157 -2.04 16.15 16.79
C LEU A 157 -1.24 17.28 17.45
N ILE A 158 -0.31 17.91 16.74
CA ILE A 158 0.52 19.00 17.29
C ILE A 158 -0.33 20.25 17.54
N TRP A 159 -1.20 20.59 16.58
CA TRP A 159 -2.13 21.72 16.72
C TRP A 159 -3.15 21.51 17.84
N ILE A 160 -3.67 20.29 17.99
CA ILE A 160 -4.62 19.95 19.07
C ILE A 160 -3.97 20.14 20.45
N VAL A 161 -2.72 19.67 20.64
CA VAL A 161 -2.00 19.85 21.91
C VAL A 161 -1.78 21.34 22.22
N GLY A 162 -1.40 22.14 21.22
CA GLY A 162 -1.22 23.58 21.39
C GLY A 162 -2.50 24.31 21.82
N ILE A 163 -3.63 24.01 21.18
CA ILE A 163 -4.92 24.63 21.51
C ILE A 163 -5.37 24.27 22.93
N VAL A 164 -5.23 23.00 23.32
CA VAL A 164 -5.58 22.56 24.68
C VAL A 164 -4.73 23.28 25.74
N LEU A 165 -3.44 23.49 25.48
CA LEU A 165 -2.54 24.16 26.42
C LEU A 165 -2.94 25.63 26.63
N VAL A 166 -3.29 26.34 25.55
CA VAL A 166 -3.75 27.74 25.61
C VAL A 166 -5.08 27.86 26.36
N ILE A 167 -6.05 26.99 26.09
CA ILE A 167 -7.34 26.99 26.79
C ILE A 167 -7.15 26.71 28.28
N THR A 168 -6.27 25.76 28.62
CA THR A 168 -5.98 25.41 30.01
C THR A 168 -5.36 26.59 30.76
N LEU A 169 -4.37 27.27 30.15
CA LEU A 169 -3.72 28.45 30.72
C LEU A 169 -4.70 29.63 30.91
N PHE A 170 -5.57 29.86 29.93
CA PHE A 170 -6.59 30.91 30.05
C PHE A 170 -7.58 30.60 31.17
N TYR A 171 -7.99 29.35 31.32
CA TYR A 171 -8.94 28.95 32.36
C TYR A 171 -8.34 29.05 33.77
N THR A 172 -7.06 28.72 33.94
CA THR A 172 -6.37 28.88 35.24
C THR A 172 -6.16 30.34 35.60
N LEU A 173 -5.81 31.20 34.64
CA LEU A 173 -5.66 32.65 34.87
C LEU A 173 -7.01 33.32 35.17
N ARG A 174 -8.08 32.94 34.48
CA ARG A 174 -9.43 33.47 34.75
C ARG A 174 -10.01 32.99 36.08
N LYS A 175 -9.61 31.82 36.58
CA LYS A 175 -10.07 31.28 37.86
C LYS A 175 -9.31 31.86 39.06
N LEU A 176 -8.14 32.48 38.84
CA LEU A 176 -7.33 33.13 39.88
C LEU A 176 -7.71 34.61 40.13
N TRP A 177 -8.57 35.18 39.29
CA TRP A 177 -9.19 36.50 39.43
C TRP A 177 -10.67 36.34 39.78
#